data_AF-A0A933Z924-F1
#
_entry.id   AF-A0A933Z924-F1
#
_cell.length_a   1.000
_cell.length_b   1.000
_cell.length_c   1.000
_cell.angle_alpha   90.00
_cell.angle_beta   90.00
_cell.angle_gamma   90.00
#
_symmetry.space_group_name_H-M   'P 1'
#
loop_
_entity.id
_entity.type
_entity.pdbx_description
1 polymer ?
#
loop_
_entity_poly.entity_id
_entity_poly.type
_entity_poly.pdbx_seq_one_letter_code
_entity_poly.pdbx_strand_id
1 'polypeptide(L)'
;MGTRSVAWTVVALCLSAGACGGSVNTLAGESAGTAGTGGASGAGAQAGQGNGGTAGVDGGKGGNAGTNNKDGGMAGTGGGALGGSGGVAGGSGGVAGTGGLAGSGGTPSDAAVKACASNKDCGIYAPHCDGNSGICVGCQTKADCSIYGAACDLVSGACVDCATNADCPVYTPHCDVVSHTCTMKCQSDLECALLQAVCDKAAGVCVECLSDNQCNGGFCSPTKKICVDCLSNADCPPDAPTCDPTSGVCAIQCVSNADCDPNTPHCDPVLGLCFECVANGDCGAKGFCQPDHTCGGG
;
A
#
# COMPACT_ATOMS: atom_id res chain seq x y z
N MET A 1 -0.01 -38.86 -47.79
CA MET A 1 0.64 -39.37 -46.57
C MET A 1 1.99 -38.68 -46.44
N GLY A 2 2.05 -37.64 -45.61
CA GLY A 2 3.27 -36.86 -45.37
C GLY A 2 3.32 -36.52 -43.89
N THR A 3 3.96 -37.38 -43.11
CA THR A 3 4.20 -37.20 -41.68
C THR A 3 5.26 -36.12 -41.50
N ARG A 4 4.88 -34.97 -40.93
CA ARG A 4 5.82 -33.96 -40.43
C ARG A 4 5.73 -33.95 -38.91
N SER A 5 6.86 -34.32 -38.31
CA SER A 5 7.11 -34.46 -36.87
C SER A 5 6.82 -33.17 -36.11
N VAL A 6 6.07 -33.29 -35.02
CA VAL A 6 5.82 -32.21 -34.05
C VAL A 6 6.98 -32.22 -33.05
N ALA A 7 7.86 -31.22 -33.14
CA ALA A 7 8.86 -30.95 -32.11
C ALA A 7 8.17 -30.23 -30.94
N TRP A 8 7.98 -30.92 -29.82
CA TRP A 8 7.59 -30.31 -28.56
C TRP A 8 8.82 -29.71 -27.91
N THR A 9 8.98 -28.38 -28.02
CA THR A 9 9.91 -27.64 -27.16
C THR A 9 9.24 -27.48 -25.80
N VAL A 10 9.74 -28.20 -24.80
CA VAL A 10 9.37 -28.00 -23.40
C VAL A 10 9.96 -26.66 -22.95
N VAL A 11 9.13 -25.64 -22.85
CA VAL A 11 9.48 -24.40 -22.14
C VAL A 11 9.24 -24.67 -20.65
N ALA A 12 10.33 -24.76 -19.88
CA ALA A 12 10.28 -24.85 -18.44
C ALA A 12 9.86 -23.49 -17.85
N LEU A 13 8.66 -23.42 -17.27
CA LEU A 13 8.26 -22.33 -16.38
C LEU A 13 8.96 -22.54 -15.03
N CYS A 14 9.87 -21.63 -14.66
CA CYS A 14 10.27 -21.43 -13.28
C CYS A 14 9.32 -20.41 -12.65
N LEU A 15 8.41 -20.85 -11.79
CA LEU A 15 7.81 -19.98 -10.76
C LEU A 15 8.46 -20.28 -9.41
N SER A 16 8.76 -19.18 -8.71
CA SER A 16 9.09 -19.05 -7.28
C SER A 16 10.41 -19.62 -6.74
N ALA A 17 11.26 -18.66 -6.34
CA ALA A 17 12.28 -18.66 -5.29
C ALA A 17 12.65 -19.99 -4.60
N GLY A 18 13.90 -20.43 -4.78
CA GLY A 18 14.58 -21.33 -3.85
C GLY A 18 15.65 -22.22 -4.47
N ALA A 19 16.86 -21.70 -4.65
CA ALA A 19 18.12 -22.43 -4.83
C ALA A 19 18.22 -23.55 -5.90
N CYS A 20 18.74 -23.21 -7.08
CA CYS A 20 19.28 -24.18 -8.03
C CYS A 20 20.70 -24.57 -7.62
N GLY A 21 20.85 -25.46 -6.64
CA GLY A 21 22.10 -26.16 -6.35
C GLY A 21 22.03 -27.57 -6.93
N GLY A 22 22.72 -27.81 -8.04
CA GLY A 22 22.81 -29.15 -8.62
C GLY A 22 23.58 -30.11 -7.73
N SER A 23 23.14 -31.36 -7.66
CA SER A 23 24.01 -32.55 -7.56
C SER A 23 23.20 -33.81 -7.85
N VAL A 24 23.53 -34.42 -8.98
CA VAL A 24 23.27 -35.83 -9.28
C VAL A 24 24.00 -36.70 -8.26
N ASN A 25 23.31 -37.60 -7.53
CA ASN A 25 23.91 -38.87 -7.11
C ASN A 25 22.86 -39.91 -6.66
N THR A 26 22.72 -40.93 -7.49
CA THR A 26 22.79 -42.39 -7.21
C THR A 26 22.11 -43.00 -5.97
N LEU A 27 21.29 -44.00 -6.26
CA LEU A 27 20.69 -44.98 -5.36
C LEU A 27 21.73 -45.86 -4.65
N ALA A 28 21.68 -45.91 -3.31
CA ALA A 28 21.99 -47.03 -2.41
C ALA A 28 21.55 -46.57 -1.00
N GLY A 29 20.73 -47.27 -0.22
CA GLY A 29 20.93 -48.63 0.27
C GLY A 29 21.24 -48.57 1.77
N GLU A 30 20.22 -48.81 2.59
CA GLU A 30 20.23 -49.34 3.97
C GLU A 30 21.23 -48.79 5.01
N SER A 31 20.72 -48.24 6.12
CA SER A 31 20.92 -48.79 7.48
C SER A 31 20.22 -47.96 8.56
N ALA A 32 19.49 -48.67 9.42
CA ALA A 32 18.83 -48.19 10.62
C ALA A 32 19.74 -48.33 11.86
N GLY A 33 19.52 -47.48 12.86
CA GLY A 33 20.14 -47.52 14.20
C GLY A 33 20.75 -46.16 14.56
N THR A 34 20.53 -45.55 15.73
CA THR A 34 20.00 -45.99 17.02
C THR A 34 19.48 -44.79 17.81
N ALA A 35 18.63 -45.10 18.79
CA ALA A 35 17.97 -44.21 19.74
C ALA A 35 18.89 -43.25 20.52
N GLY A 36 18.34 -42.07 20.84
CA GLY A 36 18.85 -41.16 21.87
C GLY A 36 17.67 -40.47 22.55
N THR A 37 17.45 -40.77 23.83
CA THR A 37 16.36 -40.32 24.69
C THR A 37 16.64 -38.99 25.38
N GLY A 38 15.62 -38.14 25.48
CA GLY A 38 15.50 -37.01 26.41
C GLY A 38 14.39 -36.06 25.94
N GLY A 39 13.29 -35.77 26.64
CA GLY A 39 12.99 -35.85 28.06
C GLY A 39 12.85 -34.44 28.63
N ALA A 40 11.69 -33.79 28.49
CA ALA A 40 11.25 -32.69 29.36
C ALA A 40 9.72 -32.53 29.30
N SER A 41 9.10 -32.74 30.45
CA SER A 41 7.67 -32.76 30.72
C SER A 41 7.08 -31.34 30.82
N GLY A 42 5.90 -31.14 30.23
CA GLY A 42 5.03 -29.99 30.53
C GLY A 42 4.17 -30.28 31.75
N ALA A 43 4.18 -29.36 32.72
CA ALA A 43 3.25 -29.33 33.84
C ALA A 43 2.31 -28.15 33.67
N GLY A 44 1.02 -28.45 33.53
CA GLY A 44 -0.05 -27.47 33.65
C GLY A 44 -0.32 -27.12 35.11
N ALA A 45 -0.83 -25.92 35.34
CA ALA A 45 -1.44 -25.53 36.60
C ALA A 45 -2.70 -24.70 36.31
N GLN A 46 -3.84 -25.23 36.77
CA GLN A 46 -5.13 -24.56 36.87
C GLN A 46 -5.16 -23.65 38.12
N ALA A 47 -5.84 -22.51 38.01
CA ALA A 47 -6.62 -21.85 39.07
C ALA A 47 -7.47 -20.76 38.35
N GLY A 48 -8.78 -20.57 38.55
CA GLY A 48 -9.68 -20.98 39.61
C GLY A 48 -10.11 -19.78 40.47
N GLN A 49 -11.28 -19.19 40.16
CA GLN A 49 -12.15 -18.34 41.02
C GLN A 49 -11.63 -16.93 41.36
N GLY A 50 -12.39 -15.84 41.51
CA GLY A 50 -13.83 -15.55 41.49
C GLY A 50 -14.09 -14.20 42.21
N ASN A 51 -15.14 -13.48 41.78
CA ASN A 51 -15.94 -12.44 42.47
C ASN A 51 -15.40 -11.00 42.75
N GLY A 52 -16.08 -10.01 42.13
CA GLY A 52 -17.04 -9.11 42.79
C GLY A 52 -16.53 -7.91 43.62
N GLY A 53 -16.89 -6.69 43.20
CA GLY A 53 -16.83 -5.49 44.07
C GLY A 53 -17.10 -4.16 43.34
N THR A 54 -18.21 -3.51 43.67
CA THR A 54 -18.65 -2.17 43.24
C THR A 54 -18.24 -1.08 44.24
N ALA A 55 -17.71 0.06 43.76
CA ALA A 55 -17.75 1.42 44.34
C ALA A 55 -17.00 2.33 43.33
N GLY A 56 -17.44 3.52 42.89
CA GLY A 56 -18.17 4.60 43.55
C GLY A 56 -17.20 5.78 43.72
N VAL A 57 -17.23 6.78 42.83
CA VAL A 57 -16.64 8.12 43.06
C VAL A 57 -17.47 9.23 42.41
N ASP A 58 -17.93 10.18 43.23
CA ASP A 58 -18.29 11.56 42.88
C ASP A 58 -17.08 12.26 42.22
N GLY A 59 -17.16 13.20 41.27
CA GLY A 59 -17.94 14.44 41.21
C GLY A 59 -16.97 15.63 41.13
N GLY A 60 -17.02 16.45 40.07
CA GLY A 60 -16.22 17.68 39.97
C GLY A 60 -16.34 18.44 38.64
N LYS A 61 -17.01 19.61 38.66
CA LYS A 61 -17.20 20.56 37.56
C LYS A 61 -16.11 21.65 37.51
N GLY A 62 -15.93 22.25 36.33
CA GLY A 62 -15.37 23.59 36.07
C GLY A 62 -14.53 23.60 34.78
N GLY A 63 -14.65 24.47 33.78
CA GLY A 63 -15.31 25.78 33.65
C GLY A 63 -14.32 26.78 33.00
N ASN A 64 -14.79 27.47 31.94
CA ASN A 64 -14.22 28.61 31.17
C ASN A 64 -13.19 28.29 30.06
N ALA A 65 -13.37 28.64 28.77
CA ALA A 65 -13.85 29.84 28.06
C ALA A 65 -12.75 30.89 27.76
N GLY A 66 -12.64 31.27 26.48
CA GLY A 66 -11.78 32.34 25.94
C GLY A 66 -11.59 32.19 24.40
N THR A 67 -12.61 32.46 23.58
CA THR A 67 -12.93 33.73 22.87
C THR A 67 -11.99 34.10 21.71
N ASN A 68 -12.57 34.05 20.51
CA ASN A 68 -12.13 34.68 19.26
C ASN A 68 -12.20 36.22 19.36
N ASN A 69 -11.35 36.97 18.64
CA ASN A 69 -11.85 38.05 17.78
C ASN A 69 -10.82 38.53 16.74
N LYS A 70 -11.37 39.09 15.66
CA LYS A 70 -10.74 39.59 14.44
C LYS A 70 -10.43 41.11 14.49
N ASP A 71 -9.76 41.54 13.42
CA ASP A 71 -9.93 42.80 12.66
C ASP A 71 -8.90 43.94 12.79
N GLY A 72 -8.48 44.43 11.61
CA GLY A 72 -7.96 45.77 11.30
C GLY A 72 -6.45 45.95 11.53
N GLY A 73 -5.58 46.27 10.57
CA GLY A 73 -5.73 47.06 9.35
C GLY A 73 -5.19 48.48 9.59
N MET A 74 -4.04 48.83 9.01
CA MET A 74 -3.78 50.09 8.26
C MET A 74 -2.30 50.28 7.88
N ALA A 75 -2.17 50.95 6.73
CA ALA A 75 -0.99 51.32 5.97
C ALA A 75 0.01 52.25 6.69
N GLY A 76 1.21 52.37 6.09
CA GLY A 76 1.94 53.65 6.12
C GLY A 76 3.47 53.58 6.21
N THR A 77 4.12 53.63 5.04
CA THR A 77 5.31 54.44 4.71
C THR A 77 6.52 54.55 5.66
N GLY A 78 7.71 54.35 5.08
CA GLY A 78 8.77 55.37 5.18
C GLY A 78 10.05 54.96 5.93
N GLY A 79 11.09 54.69 5.13
CA GLY A 79 12.52 55.01 5.26
C GLY A 79 13.16 55.35 6.61
N GLY A 80 14.38 54.84 6.81
CA GLY A 80 15.36 55.45 7.70
C GLY A 80 16.41 54.48 8.23
N ALA A 81 17.65 54.67 7.81
CA ALA A 81 18.85 53.93 8.21
C ALA A 81 19.33 54.27 9.63
N LEU A 82 20.50 53.71 9.99
CA LEU A 82 21.32 53.86 11.21
C LEU A 82 20.93 52.84 12.30
N GLY A 83 21.75 51.89 12.76
CA GLY A 83 23.19 51.93 13.02
C GLY A 83 23.40 51.96 14.54
N GLY A 84 24.04 50.94 15.13
CA GLY A 84 24.59 51.05 16.49
C GLY A 84 24.30 49.90 17.46
N SER A 85 25.33 49.07 17.62
CA SER A 85 25.77 48.20 18.72
C SER A 85 25.14 48.35 20.11
N GLY A 86 24.91 47.22 20.79
CA GLY A 86 24.75 47.12 22.23
C GLY A 86 24.84 45.67 22.70
N GLY A 87 25.99 45.27 23.26
CA GLY A 87 26.22 43.93 23.78
C GLY A 87 25.56 43.66 25.13
N VAL A 88 25.35 42.38 25.43
CA VAL A 88 25.22 41.88 26.80
C VAL A 88 26.05 40.60 26.94
N ALA A 89 26.87 40.60 27.96
CA ALA A 89 27.67 39.47 28.41
C ALA A 89 26.87 38.61 29.41
N GLY A 90 27.23 37.33 29.49
CA GLY A 90 27.10 36.52 30.70
C GLY A 90 26.22 35.28 30.57
N GLY A 91 26.80 34.10 30.84
CA GLY A 91 26.02 32.88 31.10
C GLY A 91 26.74 31.59 30.79
N SER A 92 27.71 31.20 31.62
CA SER A 92 28.39 29.91 31.60
C SER A 92 27.48 28.78 32.10
N GLY A 93 27.59 27.58 31.53
CA GLY A 93 26.97 26.36 32.05
C GLY A 93 27.29 25.14 31.18
N GLY A 94 28.41 24.47 31.46
CA GLY A 94 28.88 23.31 30.71
C GLY A 94 28.19 22.00 31.10
N VAL A 95 28.22 21.04 30.19
CA VAL A 95 28.30 19.61 30.52
C VAL A 95 29.39 18.97 29.66
N ALA A 96 30.31 18.33 30.35
CA ALA A 96 31.42 17.57 29.79
C ALA A 96 30.94 16.20 29.29
N GLY A 97 31.40 15.81 28.11
CA GLY A 97 31.34 14.45 27.58
C GLY A 97 32.55 14.23 26.68
N THR A 98 33.56 13.55 27.22
CA THR A 98 34.88 13.34 26.64
C THR A 98 34.90 12.19 25.63
N GLY A 99 35.55 12.44 24.48
CA GLY A 99 36.01 11.43 23.52
C GLY A 99 36.02 12.04 22.11
N GLY A 100 37.12 12.48 21.49
CA GLY A 100 38.52 12.15 21.69
C GLY A 100 39.06 11.43 20.45
N LEU A 101 39.17 12.13 19.31
CA LEU A 101 40.15 11.82 18.27
C LEU A 101 40.76 13.14 17.76
N ALA A 102 41.97 13.41 18.27
CA ALA A 102 42.98 14.25 17.64
C ALA A 102 43.33 13.69 16.24
N GLY A 103 43.78 14.45 15.26
CA GLY A 103 44.17 15.84 15.16
C GLY A 103 44.94 15.99 13.84
N SER A 104 44.83 17.13 13.20
CA SER A 104 45.88 17.67 12.33
C SER A 104 45.69 19.18 12.32
N GLY A 105 46.72 19.86 12.80
CA GLY A 105 46.70 21.28 13.08
C GLY A 105 46.48 22.13 11.84
N GLY A 106 45.71 23.19 12.05
CA GLY A 106 45.58 24.30 11.14
C GLY A 106 44.76 25.39 11.82
N THR A 107 45.43 26.39 12.38
CA THR A 107 44.83 27.73 12.41
C THR A 107 45.63 28.56 11.42
N PRO A 108 44.95 29.10 10.41
CA PRO A 108 44.87 30.55 10.36
C PRO A 108 43.41 31.01 10.23
N SER A 109 43.10 32.07 10.98
CA SER A 109 42.09 33.10 10.69
C SER A 109 41.12 32.82 9.52
N ASP A 110 39.83 32.69 9.84
CA ASP A 110 38.69 32.86 8.92
C ASP A 110 38.68 32.00 7.63
N ALA A 111 38.99 30.71 7.74
CA ALA A 111 38.56 29.74 6.74
C ALA A 111 37.14 29.27 7.10
N ALA A 112 36.13 29.74 6.35
CA ALA A 112 34.75 29.29 6.50
C ALA A 112 34.71 27.75 6.61
N VAL A 113 34.12 27.23 7.70
CA VAL A 113 33.94 25.79 7.88
C VAL A 113 33.06 25.31 6.72
N LYS A 114 33.71 24.70 5.73
CA LYS A 114 33.06 24.07 4.59
C LYS A 114 32.23 22.90 5.13
N ALA A 115 30.90 23.06 5.10
CA ALA A 115 29.94 22.10 5.63
C ALA A 115 29.91 20.79 4.81
N CYS A 116 30.34 20.83 3.55
CA CYS A 116 30.44 19.66 2.68
C CYS A 116 31.70 19.73 1.82
N ALA A 117 32.38 18.62 1.57
CA ALA A 117 33.45 18.53 0.57
C ALA A 117 32.93 18.00 -0.78
N SER A 118 31.87 17.20 -0.76
CA SER A 118 31.22 16.56 -1.89
C SER A 118 29.72 16.35 -1.63
N ASN A 119 28.96 15.95 -2.66
CA ASN A 119 27.53 15.62 -2.53
C ASN A 119 27.24 14.50 -1.51
N LYS A 120 28.24 13.65 -1.18
CA LYS A 120 28.06 12.57 -0.20
C LYS A 120 27.98 13.07 1.24
N ASP A 121 28.47 14.29 1.51
CA ASP A 121 28.41 14.92 2.83
C ASP A 121 27.04 15.57 3.08
N CYS A 122 26.18 15.56 2.07
CA CYS A 122 24.93 16.27 2.03
C CYS A 122 23.72 15.32 2.13
N GLY A 123 22.67 15.78 2.82
CA GLY A 123 21.44 15.04 3.05
C GLY A 123 20.37 15.24 1.97
N ILE A 124 19.25 14.55 2.11
CA ILE A 124 18.21 14.45 1.05
C ILE A 124 17.57 15.79 0.65
N TYR A 125 17.48 16.74 1.59
CA TYR A 125 16.85 18.04 1.36
C TYR A 125 17.79 19.09 0.75
N ALA A 126 19.09 18.80 0.71
CA ALA A 126 20.11 19.67 0.12
C ALA A 126 21.27 18.79 -0.37
N PRO A 127 21.08 17.99 -1.43
CA PRO A 127 21.98 16.89 -1.79
C PRO A 127 23.24 17.34 -2.55
N HIS A 128 23.27 18.59 -3.04
CA HIS A 128 24.38 19.10 -3.84
C HIS A 128 25.34 19.91 -2.95
N CYS A 129 26.64 19.63 -3.03
CA CYS A 129 27.64 20.45 -2.37
C CYS A 129 28.13 21.56 -3.30
N ASP A 130 27.81 22.82 -3.00
CA ASP A 130 28.38 23.93 -3.75
C ASP A 130 29.89 24.04 -3.46
N GLY A 131 30.70 23.84 -4.50
CA GLY A 131 32.16 23.88 -4.42
C GLY A 131 32.71 25.25 -4.04
N ASN A 132 31.98 26.32 -4.32
CA ASN A 132 32.42 27.70 -4.09
C ASN A 132 32.14 28.15 -2.66
N SER A 133 30.93 27.90 -2.16
CA SER A 133 30.54 28.27 -0.78
C SER A 133 30.85 27.19 0.25
N GLY A 134 30.99 25.94 -0.18
CA GLY A 134 31.16 24.81 0.72
C GLY A 134 29.92 24.45 1.53
N ILE A 135 28.74 24.84 1.05
CA ILE A 135 27.46 24.63 1.71
C ILE A 135 26.62 23.65 0.89
N CYS A 136 25.86 22.79 1.57
CA CYS A 136 24.87 21.94 0.94
C CYS A 136 23.69 22.79 0.44
N VAL A 137 23.37 22.67 -0.84
CA VAL A 137 22.27 23.35 -1.51
C VAL A 137 21.32 22.34 -2.15
N GLY A 138 20.16 22.80 -2.61
CA GLY A 138 19.23 21.98 -3.39
C GLY A 138 19.92 21.35 -4.60
N CYS A 139 19.34 20.27 -5.12
CA CYS A 139 19.83 19.62 -6.33
C CYS A 139 19.86 20.63 -7.49
N GLN A 140 20.83 20.46 -8.39
CA GLN A 140 20.94 21.27 -9.62
C GLN A 140 20.77 20.43 -10.88
N THR A 141 21.02 19.13 -10.75
CA THR A 141 20.89 18.16 -11.83
C THR A 141 20.34 16.84 -11.31
N LYS A 142 19.83 16.00 -12.21
CA LYS A 142 19.43 14.62 -11.89
C LYS A 142 20.56 13.80 -11.25
N ALA A 143 21.83 14.11 -11.54
CA ALA A 143 22.97 13.38 -10.98
C ALA A 143 23.09 13.56 -9.46
N ASP A 144 22.64 14.70 -8.93
CA ASP A 144 22.64 14.98 -7.49
C ASP A 144 21.66 14.09 -6.72
N CYS A 145 20.65 13.57 -7.42
CA CYS A 145 19.58 12.77 -6.84
C CYS A 145 19.80 11.27 -6.91
N SER A 146 20.90 10.79 -7.49
CA SER A 146 21.14 9.36 -7.77
C SER A 146 20.92 8.38 -6.59
N ILE A 147 20.93 8.86 -5.34
CA ILE A 147 20.68 8.07 -4.12
C ILE A 147 19.30 8.35 -3.50
N TYR A 148 18.72 9.53 -3.78
CA TYR A 148 17.59 10.11 -3.03
C TYR A 148 16.32 10.32 -3.86
N GLY A 149 16.39 10.21 -5.19
CA GLY A 149 15.24 10.36 -6.09
C GLY A 149 15.65 10.12 -7.55
N ALA A 150 14.70 9.89 -8.44
CA ALA A 150 15.04 9.71 -9.85
C ALA A 150 15.18 11.05 -10.60
N ALA A 151 14.73 12.17 -10.01
CA ALA A 151 14.78 13.49 -10.64
C ALA A 151 15.12 14.60 -9.64
N CYS A 152 15.60 15.72 -10.19
CA CYS A 152 15.76 16.97 -9.46
C CYS A 152 14.65 17.94 -9.88
N ASP A 153 13.79 18.34 -8.95
CA ASP A 153 12.88 19.45 -9.20
C ASP A 153 13.66 20.77 -9.10
N LEU A 154 13.92 21.39 -10.25
CA LEU A 154 14.69 22.63 -10.33
C LEU A 154 13.95 23.84 -9.72
N VAL A 155 12.64 23.72 -9.46
CA VAL A 155 11.86 24.79 -8.82
C VAL A 155 12.08 24.79 -7.31
N SER A 156 11.95 23.63 -6.65
CA SER A 156 12.15 23.50 -5.20
C SER A 156 13.60 23.20 -4.80
N GLY A 157 14.43 22.70 -5.73
CA GLY A 157 15.76 22.15 -5.44
C GLY A 157 15.71 20.82 -4.70
N ALA A 158 14.56 20.13 -4.66
CA ALA A 158 14.40 18.86 -3.98
C ALA A 158 14.61 17.67 -4.94
N CYS A 159 15.18 16.58 -4.40
CA CYS A 159 15.12 15.30 -5.09
C CYS A 159 13.73 14.70 -4.93
N VAL A 160 13.17 14.30 -6.06
CA VAL A 160 11.82 13.75 -6.16
C VAL A 160 11.83 12.47 -6.97
N ASP A 161 10.77 11.68 -6.89
CA ASP A 161 10.67 10.45 -7.68
C ASP A 161 10.62 10.78 -9.17
N CYS A 162 9.95 11.87 -9.55
CA CYS A 162 9.89 12.30 -10.94
C CYS A 162 9.66 13.80 -11.10
N ALA A 163 10.23 14.36 -12.18
CA ALA A 163 9.83 15.66 -12.72
C ALA A 163 9.03 15.49 -14.01
N THR A 164 9.27 14.39 -14.73
CA THR A 164 8.59 14.04 -15.97
C THR A 164 8.33 12.53 -16.04
N ASN A 165 7.48 12.11 -16.98
CA ASN A 165 7.23 10.67 -17.21
C ASN A 165 8.50 9.88 -17.56
N ALA A 166 9.54 10.53 -18.11
CA ALA A 166 10.80 9.88 -18.45
C ALA A 166 11.64 9.48 -17.22
N ASP A 167 11.33 10.02 -16.04
CA ASP A 167 11.98 9.65 -14.79
C ASP A 167 11.39 8.38 -14.19
N CYS A 168 10.21 7.99 -14.64
CA CYS A 168 9.46 6.90 -14.06
C CYS A 168 9.75 5.54 -14.69
N PRO A 169 9.72 4.45 -13.90
CA PRO A 169 9.91 3.11 -14.41
C PRO A 169 8.70 2.63 -15.20
N VAL A 170 8.89 1.61 -16.04
CA VAL A 170 7.86 1.09 -16.96
C VAL A 170 6.56 0.63 -16.26
N TYR A 171 6.64 0.22 -14.99
CA TYR A 171 5.49 -0.24 -14.22
C TYR A 171 4.71 0.89 -13.51
N THR A 172 5.23 2.12 -13.49
CA THR A 172 4.53 3.33 -13.02
C THR A 172 4.93 4.52 -13.89
N PRO A 173 4.68 4.50 -15.21
CA PRO A 173 5.35 5.36 -16.19
C PRO A 173 4.88 6.83 -16.16
N HIS A 174 3.94 7.19 -15.29
CA HIS A 174 3.37 8.52 -15.23
C HIS A 174 3.83 9.28 -14.01
N CYS A 175 4.36 10.46 -14.24
CA CYS A 175 4.70 11.39 -13.17
C CYS A 175 3.49 12.23 -12.81
N ASP A 176 3.06 12.17 -11.56
CA ASP A 176 2.20 13.21 -10.99
C ASP A 176 3.08 14.39 -10.62
N VAL A 177 3.10 15.42 -11.46
CA VAL A 177 3.93 16.62 -11.27
C VAL A 177 3.55 17.48 -10.07
N VAL A 178 2.40 17.22 -9.42
CA VAL A 178 1.99 17.94 -8.20
C VAL A 178 2.56 17.26 -6.96
N SER A 179 2.48 15.94 -6.89
CA SER A 179 3.04 15.15 -5.78
C SER A 179 4.49 14.72 -6.00
N HIS A 180 4.99 14.88 -7.24
CA HIS A 180 6.26 14.37 -7.75
C HIS A 180 6.48 12.87 -7.52
N THR A 181 5.40 12.09 -7.60
CA THR A 181 5.42 10.64 -7.44
C THR A 181 5.14 9.93 -8.77
N CYS A 182 5.84 8.83 -9.01
CA CYS A 182 5.54 7.95 -10.13
C CYS A 182 4.32 7.11 -9.80
N THR A 183 3.31 7.19 -10.66
CA THR A 183 2.03 6.50 -10.51
C THR A 183 1.79 5.56 -11.67
N MET A 184 1.08 4.48 -11.40
CA MET A 184 0.47 3.71 -12.48
C MET A 184 -0.77 4.50 -12.91
N LYS A 185 -0.68 5.12 -14.08
CA LYS A 185 -1.85 5.65 -14.78
C LYS A 185 -1.90 5.07 -16.17
N CYS A 186 -3.09 4.94 -16.72
CA CYS A 186 -3.26 4.69 -18.14
C CYS A 186 -3.74 5.98 -18.81
N GLN A 187 -3.29 6.23 -20.04
CA GLN A 187 -3.82 7.24 -20.96
C GLN A 187 -4.45 6.59 -22.20
N SER A 188 -4.14 5.32 -22.43
CA SER A 188 -4.63 4.52 -23.55
C SER A 188 -4.73 3.05 -23.17
N ASP A 189 -5.55 2.31 -23.92
CA ASP A 189 -5.74 0.87 -23.70
C ASP A 189 -4.46 0.05 -23.93
N LEU A 190 -3.49 0.61 -24.67
CA LEU A 190 -2.20 -0.04 -24.91
C LEU A 190 -1.43 -0.30 -23.61
N GLU A 191 -1.56 0.60 -22.63
CA GLU A 191 -0.92 0.47 -21.31
C GLU A 191 -1.60 -0.60 -20.44
N CYS A 192 -2.85 -0.94 -20.76
CA CYS A 192 -3.65 -1.96 -20.07
C CYS A 192 -3.64 -3.32 -20.80
N ALA A 193 -2.99 -3.41 -21.96
CA ALA A 193 -3.03 -4.59 -22.83
C ALA A 193 -2.49 -5.86 -22.16
N LEU A 194 -1.48 -5.74 -21.28
CA LEU A 194 -0.93 -6.87 -20.52
C LEU A 194 -1.91 -7.46 -19.50
N LEU A 195 -2.89 -6.66 -19.07
CA LEU A 195 -3.95 -7.05 -18.15
C LEU A 195 -5.23 -7.48 -18.88
N GLN A 196 -5.22 -7.47 -20.22
CA GLN A 196 -6.42 -7.64 -21.04
C GLN A 196 -7.55 -6.68 -20.64
N ALA A 197 -7.17 -5.45 -20.25
CA ALA A 197 -8.05 -4.44 -19.69
C ALA A 197 -8.11 -3.20 -20.60
N VAL A 198 -9.04 -2.30 -20.29
CA VAL A 198 -9.27 -1.03 -20.98
C VAL A 198 -8.90 0.13 -20.05
N CYS A 199 -8.44 1.24 -20.62
CA CYS A 199 -8.09 2.40 -19.83
C CYS A 199 -9.31 3.29 -19.53
N ASP A 200 -9.70 3.38 -18.25
CA ASP A 200 -10.54 4.47 -17.79
C ASP A 200 -9.70 5.74 -17.72
N LYS A 201 -9.75 6.55 -18.79
CA LYS A 201 -8.95 7.79 -18.90
C LYS A 201 -9.34 8.85 -17.87
N ALA A 202 -10.57 8.80 -17.34
CA ALA A 202 -11.02 9.78 -16.35
C ALA A 202 -10.44 9.46 -14.98
N ALA A 203 -10.43 8.17 -14.61
CA ALA A 203 -9.83 7.71 -13.36
C ALA A 203 -8.30 7.46 -13.49
N GLY A 204 -7.80 7.31 -14.71
CA GLY A 204 -6.42 6.95 -15.01
C GLY A 204 -6.07 5.51 -14.62
N VAL A 205 -7.04 4.59 -14.58
CA VAL A 205 -6.81 3.20 -14.13
C VAL A 205 -7.26 2.20 -15.19
N CYS A 206 -6.57 1.05 -15.24
CA CYS A 206 -6.99 -0.06 -16.06
C CYS A 206 -8.18 -0.76 -15.41
N VAL A 207 -9.27 -0.88 -16.15
CA VAL A 207 -10.51 -1.54 -15.73
C VAL A 207 -10.86 -2.62 -16.74
N GLU A 208 -11.66 -3.60 -16.34
CA GLU A 208 -12.04 -4.67 -17.25
C GLU A 208 -12.91 -4.15 -18.41
N CYS A 209 -13.84 -3.23 -18.10
CA CYS A 209 -14.75 -2.66 -19.07
C CYS A 209 -15.16 -1.21 -18.75
N LEU A 210 -15.56 -0.51 -19.80
CA LEU A 210 -16.22 0.79 -19.81
C LEU A 210 -17.58 0.74 -20.53
N SER A 211 -17.82 -0.29 -21.33
CA SER A 211 -19.06 -0.58 -22.03
C SER A 211 -19.24 -2.08 -22.26
N ASP A 212 -20.50 -2.52 -22.45
CA ASP A 212 -20.86 -3.94 -22.55
C ASP A 212 -20.15 -4.69 -23.68
N ASN A 213 -19.79 -3.99 -24.77
CA ASN A 213 -19.08 -4.59 -25.91
C ASN A 213 -17.64 -5.03 -25.61
N GLN A 214 -17.09 -4.66 -24.45
CA GLN A 214 -15.78 -5.09 -23.98
C GLN A 214 -15.86 -6.38 -23.16
N CYS A 215 -17.06 -6.79 -22.77
CA CYS A 215 -17.31 -8.06 -22.09
C CYS A 215 -17.51 -9.17 -23.12
N ASN A 216 -16.87 -10.33 -22.90
CA ASN A 216 -17.01 -11.50 -23.77
C ASN A 216 -18.31 -12.27 -23.45
N GLY A 217 -19.44 -11.56 -23.50
CA GLY A 217 -20.72 -11.94 -22.90
C GLY A 217 -20.99 -11.13 -21.61
N GLY A 218 -22.27 -10.85 -21.34
CA GLY A 218 -22.69 -10.06 -20.17
C GLY A 218 -22.66 -8.55 -20.39
N PHE A 219 -22.51 -7.81 -19.30
CA PHE A 219 -22.66 -6.36 -19.22
C PHE A 219 -21.56 -5.74 -18.40
N CYS A 220 -21.25 -4.48 -18.70
CA CYS A 220 -20.28 -3.73 -17.94
C CYS A 220 -20.93 -3.04 -16.74
N SER A 221 -20.51 -3.38 -15.53
CA SER A 221 -20.99 -2.70 -14.33
C SER A 221 -20.55 -1.23 -14.34
N PRO A 222 -21.48 -0.25 -14.36
CA PRO A 222 -21.11 1.16 -14.48
C PRO A 222 -20.32 1.66 -13.27
N THR A 223 -20.55 1.05 -12.10
CA THR A 223 -19.91 1.39 -10.82
C THR A 223 -18.63 0.61 -10.59
N LYS A 224 -18.64 -0.71 -10.81
CA LYS A 224 -17.49 -1.57 -10.49
C LYS A 224 -16.47 -1.64 -11.62
N LYS A 225 -16.85 -1.30 -12.86
CA LYS A 225 -16.02 -1.40 -14.07
C LYS A 225 -15.47 -2.81 -14.34
N ILE A 226 -16.26 -3.80 -13.92
CA ILE A 226 -16.03 -5.23 -14.18
C ILE A 226 -17.17 -5.78 -15.03
N CYS A 227 -16.90 -6.84 -15.76
CA CYS A 227 -17.92 -7.57 -16.50
C CYS A 227 -18.75 -8.42 -15.54
N VAL A 228 -20.06 -8.34 -15.69
CA VAL A 228 -21.05 -9.06 -14.89
C VAL A 228 -22.07 -9.74 -15.81
N ASP A 229 -22.78 -10.75 -15.33
CA ASP A 229 -23.76 -11.47 -16.15
C ASP A 229 -25.02 -10.63 -16.40
N CYS A 230 -25.38 -9.76 -15.45
CA CYS A 230 -26.60 -8.97 -15.51
C CYS A 230 -26.48 -7.62 -14.81
N LEU A 231 -27.28 -6.65 -15.26
CA LEU A 231 -27.54 -5.39 -14.55
C LEU A 231 -28.98 -5.33 -14.02
N SER A 232 -29.85 -6.21 -14.52
CA SER A 232 -31.26 -6.34 -14.17
C SER A 232 -31.77 -7.76 -14.45
N ASN A 233 -32.93 -8.11 -13.91
CA ASN A 233 -33.57 -9.42 -14.17
C ASN A 233 -33.89 -9.66 -15.66
N ALA A 234 -34.02 -8.60 -16.46
CA ALA A 234 -34.31 -8.72 -17.90
C ALA A 234 -33.11 -9.25 -18.70
N ASP A 235 -31.91 -9.14 -18.13
CA ASP A 235 -30.67 -9.59 -18.74
C ASP A 235 -30.43 -11.09 -18.53
N CYS A 236 -31.20 -11.70 -17.62
CA CYS A 236 -31.00 -13.06 -17.20
C CYS A 236 -31.82 -14.09 -17.99
N PRO A 237 -31.29 -15.31 -18.17
CA PRO A 237 -31.99 -16.35 -18.89
C PRO A 237 -33.14 -16.95 -18.05
N PRO A 238 -34.11 -17.63 -18.67
CA PRO A 238 -35.30 -18.14 -17.98
C PRO A 238 -35.03 -19.16 -16.87
N ASP A 239 -33.91 -19.87 -16.93
CA ASP A 239 -33.46 -20.84 -15.94
C ASP A 239 -32.76 -20.20 -14.72
N ALA A 240 -32.41 -18.91 -14.79
CA ALA A 240 -31.86 -18.14 -13.70
C ALA A 240 -32.36 -16.68 -13.75
N PRO A 241 -33.68 -16.42 -13.60
CA PRO A 241 -34.31 -15.17 -14.03
C PRO A 241 -34.06 -13.96 -13.13
N THR A 242 -33.33 -14.12 -12.02
CA THR A 242 -33.08 -13.03 -11.06
C THR A 242 -31.63 -12.58 -11.13
N CYS A 243 -31.41 -11.27 -11.19
CA CYS A 243 -30.09 -10.69 -11.09
C CYS A 243 -29.79 -10.29 -9.64
N ASP A 244 -28.72 -10.83 -9.05
CA ASP A 244 -28.23 -10.32 -7.77
C ASP A 244 -27.52 -8.96 -7.99
N PRO A 245 -28.06 -7.85 -7.46
CA PRO A 245 -27.45 -6.54 -7.65
C PRO A 245 -26.08 -6.40 -6.96
N THR A 246 -25.76 -7.27 -6.00
CA THR A 246 -24.50 -7.25 -5.26
C THR A 246 -23.40 -7.95 -6.02
N SER A 247 -23.62 -9.16 -6.53
CA SER A 247 -22.61 -9.89 -7.30
C SER A 247 -22.64 -9.56 -8.81
N GLY A 248 -23.80 -9.20 -9.36
CA GLY A 248 -24.03 -9.07 -10.80
C GLY A 248 -24.21 -10.40 -11.52
N VAL A 249 -24.54 -11.46 -10.78
CA VAL A 249 -24.71 -12.83 -11.30
C VAL A 249 -26.19 -13.16 -11.43
N CYS A 250 -26.56 -13.83 -12.53
CA CYS A 250 -27.90 -14.38 -12.70
C CYS A 250 -28.08 -15.63 -11.84
N ALA A 251 -29.19 -15.69 -11.11
CA ALA A 251 -29.50 -16.76 -10.17
C ALA A 251 -30.96 -17.18 -10.28
N ILE A 252 -31.22 -18.40 -9.79
CA ILE A 252 -32.56 -18.97 -9.70
C ILE A 252 -33.38 -18.12 -8.74
N GLN A 253 -34.62 -17.80 -9.12
CA GLN A 253 -35.60 -17.30 -8.17
C GLN A 253 -36.11 -18.45 -7.32
N CYS A 254 -35.66 -18.54 -6.07
CA CYS A 254 -36.17 -19.53 -5.14
C CYS A 254 -37.42 -19.01 -4.42
N VAL A 255 -38.42 -19.87 -4.26
CA VAL A 255 -39.60 -19.63 -3.40
C VAL A 255 -39.50 -20.49 -2.14
N SER A 256 -38.74 -21.58 -2.22
CA SER A 256 -38.48 -22.51 -1.13
C SER A 256 -37.12 -23.17 -1.29
N ASN A 257 -36.63 -23.81 -0.23
CA ASN A 257 -35.37 -24.58 -0.26
C ASN A 257 -35.37 -25.70 -1.31
N ALA A 258 -36.54 -26.14 -1.78
CA ALA A 258 -36.64 -27.17 -2.82
C ALA A 258 -36.20 -26.67 -4.21
N ASP A 259 -36.15 -25.35 -4.40
CA ASP A 259 -35.72 -24.71 -5.65
C ASP A 259 -34.20 -24.56 -5.73
N CYS A 260 -33.49 -24.89 -4.65
CA CYS A 260 -32.06 -24.69 -4.50
C CYS A 260 -31.23 -25.95 -4.72
N ASP A 261 -30.01 -25.77 -5.21
CA ASP A 261 -29.07 -26.87 -5.41
C ASP A 261 -28.41 -27.29 -4.07
N PRO A 262 -27.84 -28.51 -3.99
CA PRO A 262 -27.23 -29.00 -2.76
C PRO A 262 -26.05 -28.17 -2.21
N ASN A 263 -25.39 -27.34 -3.02
CA ASN A 263 -24.32 -26.46 -2.55
C ASN A 263 -24.85 -25.16 -1.92
N THR A 264 -26.05 -24.70 -2.28
CA THR A 264 -26.71 -23.53 -1.69
C THR A 264 -28.14 -23.85 -1.25
N PRO A 265 -28.37 -24.82 -0.34
CA PRO A 265 -29.68 -25.46 -0.17
C PRO A 265 -30.74 -24.59 0.53
N HIS A 266 -30.41 -23.37 0.96
CA HIS A 266 -31.32 -22.52 1.72
C HIS A 266 -31.79 -21.33 0.89
N CYS A 267 -33.10 -21.22 0.72
CA CYS A 267 -33.72 -20.11 0.01
C CYS A 267 -33.94 -18.92 0.96
N ASP A 268 -33.41 -17.75 0.59
CA ASP A 268 -33.84 -16.48 1.19
C ASP A 268 -35.07 -15.98 0.41
N PRO A 269 -36.29 -16.03 0.97
CA PRO A 269 -37.50 -15.62 0.27
C PRO A 269 -37.60 -14.09 0.07
N VAL A 270 -36.79 -13.28 0.76
CA VAL A 270 -36.73 -11.82 0.58
C VAL A 270 -35.88 -11.48 -0.63
N LEU A 271 -34.73 -12.13 -0.76
CA LEU A 271 -33.82 -11.94 -1.89
C LEU A 271 -34.22 -12.80 -3.11
N GLY A 272 -34.97 -13.87 -2.88
CA GLY A 272 -35.32 -14.88 -3.89
C GLY A 272 -34.10 -15.67 -4.36
N LEU A 273 -33.06 -15.80 -3.53
CA LEU A 273 -31.78 -16.40 -3.87
C LEU A 273 -31.43 -17.58 -2.96
N CYS A 274 -30.68 -18.53 -3.52
CA CYS A 274 -30.18 -19.69 -2.82
C CYS A 274 -28.81 -19.40 -2.21
N PHE A 275 -28.66 -19.71 -0.92
CA PHE A 275 -27.45 -19.48 -0.13
C PHE A 275 -27.01 -20.74 0.62
N GLU A 276 -25.78 -20.76 1.14
CA GLU A 276 -25.34 -21.82 2.05
C GLU A 276 -26.16 -21.76 3.35
N CYS A 277 -26.52 -20.57 3.82
CA CYS A 277 -27.37 -20.37 4.99
C CYS A 277 -28.16 -19.05 4.91
N VAL A 278 -29.31 -19.02 5.58
CA VAL A 278 -30.10 -17.80 5.83
C VAL A 278 -30.33 -17.54 7.32
N ALA A 279 -30.05 -18.54 8.16
CA ALA A 279 -30.05 -18.46 9.61
C ALA A 279 -28.97 -19.35 10.23
N ASN A 280 -28.58 -19.06 11.47
CA ASN A 280 -27.58 -19.86 12.20
C ASN A 280 -27.95 -21.35 12.32
N GLY A 281 -29.25 -21.68 12.30
CA GLY A 281 -29.72 -23.06 12.36
C GLY A 281 -29.33 -23.91 11.15
N ASP A 282 -29.06 -23.27 10.00
CA ASP A 282 -28.72 -23.94 8.74
C ASP A 282 -27.29 -24.51 8.78
N CYS A 283 -26.41 -23.93 9.59
CA CYS A 283 -24.99 -24.24 9.60
C CYS A 283 -24.59 -25.49 10.38
N GLY A 284 -25.51 -26.14 11.09
CA GLY A 284 -25.23 -27.37 11.85
C GLY A 284 -23.97 -27.25 12.72
N ALA A 285 -22.98 -28.11 12.48
CA ALA A 285 -21.71 -28.11 13.22
C ALA A 285 -20.78 -26.94 12.89
N LYS A 286 -20.99 -26.21 11.78
CA LYS A 286 -20.19 -25.03 11.39
C LYS A 286 -20.53 -23.78 12.23
N GLY A 287 -21.61 -23.80 13.00
CA GLY A 287 -21.93 -22.74 13.97
C GLY A 287 -22.87 -21.68 13.42
N PHE A 288 -22.32 -20.54 12.98
CA PHE A 288 -23.10 -19.33 12.66
C PHE A 288 -23.15 -19.07 11.16
N CYS A 289 -24.27 -18.48 10.73
CA CYS A 289 -24.40 -17.94 9.38
C CYS A 289 -23.78 -16.54 9.36
N GLN A 290 -22.76 -16.36 8.53
CA GLN A 290 -22.05 -15.10 8.39
C GLN A 290 -22.86 -14.10 7.53
N PRO A 291 -22.56 -12.79 7.59
CA PRO A 291 -23.27 -11.79 6.78
C PRO A 291 -23.13 -11.96 5.26
N ASP A 292 -22.13 -12.71 4.81
CA ASP A 292 -21.95 -13.08 3.40
C ASP A 292 -22.69 -14.37 3.01
N HIS A 293 -23.59 -14.84 3.88
CA HIS A 293 -24.40 -16.05 3.72
C HIS A 293 -23.58 -17.36 3.61
N THR A 294 -22.39 -17.38 4.20
CA THR A 294 -21.55 -18.58 4.36
C THR A 294 -21.57 -19.11 5.79
N CYS A 295 -21.39 -20.41 5.96
CA CYS A 295 -21.31 -21.02 7.30
C CYS A 295 -19.88 -21.02 7.83
N GLY A 296 -19.67 -20.36 8.98
CA GLY A 296 -18.35 -20.24 9.60
C GLY A 296 -18.40 -20.16 11.13
N GLY A 297 -17.36 -20.70 11.77
CA GLY A 297 -17.19 -20.66 13.22
C GLY A 297 -16.66 -19.31 13.69
N GLY A 298 -17.32 -18.74 14.71
CA GLY A 298 -16.84 -17.56 15.43
C GLY A 298 -15.75 -17.86 16.45
#